data_AF-A0A3M1IIT3-F1
#
_entry.id   AF-A0A3M1IIT3-F1
#
_cell.length_a   1.000
_cell.length_b   1.000
_cell.length_c   1.000
_cell.angle_alpha   90.00
_cell.angle_beta   90.00
_cell.angle_gamma   90.00
#
_symmetry.space_group_name_H-M   'P 1'
#
loop_
_entity.id
_entity.type
_entity.pdbx_description
1 polymer ?
#
loop_
_entity_poly.entity_id
_entity_poly.type
_entity_poly.pdbx_seq_one_letter_code
_entity_poly.pdbx_strand_id
1 'polypeptide(L)'
;LYRFTPLQSSFGCNLVALNGGRPELMNLKDFIKAFCEFREEVVSRRTKFLLGKARERAHVLVGLAIAVANIDEVIALIRKAPDPATAREQLLAREWPARDVAPLVELIADPRHKVSREGTYRLSEEQARAILDLRLQRLTALGRDEIGDELKSLGEQIKDYLDILRSRARIVAIIKEELTAVSEEFGTPRRTEITDAGAEMEDEDLIQREDMVVTVSHTGYIKRVPLDTYRAQRRGGKGRSGMATREEDFVSRIFVANTHTPVLFFSSRGMVYKMKVWRLPQAAPQARGKALINLLPLEKDERITTILPLPEDEESWDQLDVMFATRRGKVRRNKLSDFVEVRQNGKIAMKLDEGDEILGVAVCSEDEDVLLTTANGQAIRFPVSDVRVFSGRTSTGVRGIKLENDDQVISMAILRHV
;
A
#
# COMPACT_ATOMS: atom_id res chain seq x y z
N LEU A 1 -12.27 -4.21 -23.89
CA LEU A 1 -10.97 -4.52 -24.56
C LEU A 1 -9.94 -5.01 -23.55
N TYR A 2 -9.56 -4.21 -22.55
CA TYR A 2 -8.54 -4.58 -21.55
C TYR A 2 -8.79 -5.90 -20.80
N ARG A 3 -10.05 -6.17 -20.40
CA ARG A 3 -10.44 -7.44 -19.76
C ARG A 3 -10.21 -8.70 -20.60
N PHE A 4 -10.23 -8.58 -21.92
CA PHE A 4 -10.22 -9.72 -22.86
C PHE A 4 -8.97 -9.76 -23.74
N THR A 5 -7.98 -8.90 -23.48
CA THR A 5 -6.74 -8.81 -24.26
C THR A 5 -5.54 -8.69 -23.33
N PRO A 6 -4.33 -9.10 -23.77
CA PRO A 6 -3.11 -8.97 -22.96
C PRO A 6 -2.61 -7.53 -22.82
N LEU A 7 -3.39 -6.53 -23.25
CA LEU A 7 -3.10 -5.10 -23.05
C LEU A 7 -3.15 -4.70 -21.57
N GLN A 8 -3.85 -5.48 -20.74
CA GLN A 8 -3.81 -5.38 -19.28
C GLN A 8 -3.46 -6.76 -18.72
N SER A 9 -2.48 -6.82 -17.83
CA SER A 9 -2.06 -8.06 -17.17
C SER A 9 -1.67 -7.79 -15.72
N SER A 10 -1.84 -8.81 -14.88
CA SER A 10 -1.34 -8.80 -13.51
C SER A 10 0.07 -9.36 -13.45
N PHE A 11 0.95 -8.69 -12.72
CA PHE A 11 2.28 -9.22 -12.42
C PHE A 11 2.36 -9.59 -10.93
N GLY A 12 2.58 -10.88 -10.64
CA GLY A 12 2.74 -11.37 -9.27
C GLY A 12 4.10 -11.00 -8.72
N CYS A 13 4.18 -9.99 -7.86
CA CYS A 13 5.41 -9.61 -7.17
C CYS A 13 5.64 -10.51 -5.94
N ASN A 14 6.78 -11.19 -5.87
CA ASN A 14 7.23 -11.90 -4.68
C ASN A 14 8.70 -11.58 -4.37
N LEU A 15 8.96 -10.93 -3.24
CA LEU A 15 10.27 -10.41 -2.85
C LEU A 15 11.03 -11.38 -1.92
N VAL A 16 11.30 -12.59 -2.43
CA VAL A 16 12.06 -13.62 -1.71
C VAL A 16 13.51 -13.62 -2.17
N ALA A 17 14.44 -13.54 -1.23
CA ALA A 17 15.88 -13.55 -1.51
C ALA A 17 16.66 -14.38 -0.47
N LEU A 18 17.92 -14.68 -0.77
CA LEU A 18 18.83 -15.33 0.19
C LEU A 18 19.53 -14.27 1.03
N ASN A 19 19.34 -14.32 2.34
CA ASN A 19 20.06 -13.50 3.31
C ASN A 19 20.95 -14.41 4.17
N GLY A 20 22.27 -14.27 4.06
CA GLY A 20 23.22 -15.16 4.75
C GLY A 20 23.04 -16.65 4.41
N GLY A 21 22.58 -16.96 3.20
CA GLY A 21 22.30 -18.33 2.74
C GLY A 21 20.93 -18.89 3.14
N ARG A 22 20.05 -18.10 3.76
CA ARG A 22 18.68 -18.49 4.13
C ARG A 22 17.65 -17.79 3.26
N PRO A 23 16.64 -18.49 2.72
CA PRO A 23 15.56 -17.86 1.96
C PRO A 23 14.62 -17.11 2.90
N GLU A 24 14.50 -15.81 2.68
CA GLU A 24 13.68 -14.89 3.50
C GLU A 24 12.81 -14.01 2.59
N LEU A 25 11.58 -13.73 3.02
CA LEU A 25 10.73 -12.71 2.42
C LEU A 25 11.14 -11.36 2.99
N MET A 26 11.61 -10.45 2.14
CA MET A 26 12.22 -9.19 2.57
C MET A 26 11.43 -8.00 2.01
N ASN A 27 11.29 -6.94 2.81
CA ASN A 27 10.76 -5.67 2.33
C ASN A 27 11.88 -4.77 1.76
N LEU A 28 11.52 -3.64 1.17
CA LEU A 28 12.49 -2.70 0.57
C LEU A 28 13.54 -2.20 1.58
N LYS A 29 13.15 -1.95 2.83
CA LYS A 29 14.07 -1.48 3.87
C LYS A 29 15.10 -2.56 4.22
N ASP A 30 14.67 -3.82 4.27
CA ASP A 30 15.55 -4.95 4.55
C ASP A 30 16.61 -5.12 3.44
N PHE A 31 16.20 -4.98 2.17
CA PHE A 31 17.13 -5.01 1.03
C PHE A 31 18.16 -3.88 1.09
N ILE A 32 17.71 -2.64 1.35
CA ILE A 32 18.60 -1.49 1.44
C ILE A 32 19.59 -1.67 2.59
N LYS A 33 19.12 -2.15 3.75
CA LYS A 33 19.96 -2.42 4.91
C LYS A 33 21.04 -3.47 4.58
N ALA A 34 20.65 -4.61 4.02
CA ALA A 34 21.58 -5.67 3.64
C ALA A 34 22.63 -5.18 2.62
N PHE A 35 22.21 -4.37 1.63
CA PHE A 35 23.12 -3.76 0.66
C PHE A 35 24.11 -2.80 1.32
N CYS A 36 23.65 -1.93 2.22
CA CYS A 36 24.52 -0.99 2.94
C CYS A 36 25.55 -1.72 3.82
N GLU A 37 25.12 -2.75 4.57
CA GLU A 37 26.02 -3.56 5.41
C GLU A 37 27.10 -4.25 4.58
N PHE A 38 26.70 -4.87 3.46
CA PHE A 38 27.65 -5.46 2.51
C PHE A 38 28.63 -4.42 1.95
N ARG A 39 28.15 -3.21 1.62
CA ARG A 39 29.02 -2.17 1.07
C ARG A 39 30.02 -1.64 2.09
N GLU A 40 29.61 -1.44 3.35
CA GLU A 40 30.51 -1.07 4.45
C GLU A 40 31.61 -2.13 4.62
N GLU A 41 31.26 -3.41 4.55
CA GLU A 41 32.22 -4.51 4.64
C GLU A 41 33.21 -4.51 3.47
N VAL A 42 32.73 -4.38 2.23
CA VAL A 42 33.58 -4.35 1.02
C VAL A 42 34.57 -3.19 1.07
N VAL A 43 34.11 -1.98 1.43
CA VAL A 43 34.98 -0.81 1.55
C VAL A 43 36.01 -1.02 2.65
N SER A 44 35.61 -1.54 3.82
CA SER A 44 36.54 -1.86 4.92
C SER A 44 37.61 -2.87 4.49
N ARG A 45 37.22 -3.97 3.82
CA ARG A 45 38.14 -5.00 3.33
C ARG A 45 39.10 -4.44 2.28
N ARG A 46 38.61 -3.64 1.34
CA ARG A 46 39.43 -2.95 0.32
C ARG A 46 40.46 -2.04 0.98
N THR A 47 40.06 -1.20 1.93
CA THR A 47 40.97 -0.28 2.64
C THR A 47 42.02 -1.04 3.46
N LYS A 48 41.64 -2.14 4.13
CA LYS A 48 42.60 -3.01 4.83
C LYS A 48 43.65 -3.61 3.89
N PHE A 49 43.23 -4.05 2.70
CA PHE A 49 44.14 -4.58 1.70
C PHE A 49 45.12 -3.53 1.18
N LEU A 50 44.63 -2.33 0.85
CA LEU A 50 45.47 -1.20 0.42
C LEU A 50 46.44 -0.76 1.52
N LEU A 51 45.96 -0.69 2.77
CA LEU A 51 46.80 -0.42 3.93
C LEU A 51 47.92 -1.45 4.10
N GLY A 52 47.61 -2.74 3.94
CA GLY A 52 48.60 -3.82 3.99
C GLY A 52 49.70 -3.62 2.95
N LYS A 53 49.32 -3.43 1.68
CA LYS A 53 50.26 -3.16 0.58
C LYS A 53 51.11 -1.91 0.80
N ALA A 54 50.49 -0.82 1.26
CA ALA A 54 51.20 0.43 1.53
C ALA A 54 52.23 0.25 2.64
N ARG A 55 51.89 -0.49 3.72
CA ARG A 55 52.81 -0.80 4.82
C ARG A 55 53.97 -1.69 4.39
N GLU A 56 53.72 -2.74 3.62
CA GLU A 56 54.77 -3.62 3.08
C GLU A 56 55.76 -2.82 2.22
N ARG A 57 55.24 -1.95 1.33
CA ARG A 57 56.08 -1.09 0.49
C ARG A 57 56.87 -0.08 1.32
N ALA A 58 56.21 0.59 2.27
CA ALA A 58 56.86 1.57 3.14
C ALA A 58 57.95 0.92 4.01
N HIS A 59 57.73 -0.31 4.50
CA HIS A 59 58.72 -1.08 5.26
C HIS A 59 60.02 -1.25 4.47
N VAL A 60 59.93 -1.70 3.22
CA VAL A 60 61.12 -1.85 2.37
C VAL A 60 61.82 -0.51 2.14
N LEU A 61 61.06 0.54 1.79
CA LEU A 61 61.62 1.86 1.51
C LEU A 61 62.28 2.51 2.73
N VAL A 62 61.76 2.30 3.94
CA VAL A 62 62.40 2.75 5.18
C VAL A 62 63.80 2.14 5.31
N GLY A 63 63.95 0.85 5.03
CA GLY A 63 65.25 0.19 5.03
C GLY A 63 66.22 0.80 4.01
N LEU A 64 65.72 1.09 2.80
CA LEU A 64 66.52 1.76 1.77
C LEU A 64 66.91 3.19 2.17
N ALA A 65 66.00 3.96 2.76
CA ALA A 65 66.26 5.33 3.22
C ALA A 65 67.33 5.34 4.33
N ILE A 66 67.26 4.41 5.28
CA ILE A 66 68.29 4.25 6.33
C ILE A 66 69.64 3.89 5.69
N ALA A 67 69.65 2.99 4.71
CA ALA A 67 70.89 2.60 4.03
C ALA A 67 71.51 3.75 3.24
N VAL A 68 70.70 4.57 2.55
CA VAL A 68 71.17 5.75 1.81
C VAL A 68 71.67 6.84 2.76
N ALA A 69 71.01 7.02 3.92
CA ALA A 69 71.46 7.98 4.93
C ALA A 69 72.80 7.58 5.59
N ASN A 70 73.10 6.28 5.65
CA ASN A 70 74.32 5.73 6.27
C ASN A 70 75.22 5.01 5.25
N ILE A 71 75.29 5.50 4.01
CA ILE A 71 75.83 4.76 2.86
C ILE A 71 77.29 4.35 3.01
N ASP A 72 78.14 5.21 3.57
CA ASP A 72 79.57 4.92 3.74
C ASP A 72 79.80 3.73 4.68
N GLU A 73 79.01 3.65 5.75
CA GLU A 73 79.07 2.56 6.73
C GLU A 73 78.52 1.25 6.15
N VAL A 74 77.44 1.33 5.36
CA VAL A 74 76.84 0.18 4.66
C VAL A 74 77.83 -0.39 3.63
N ILE A 75 78.46 0.46 2.80
CA ILE A 75 79.46 0.04 1.81
C ILE A 75 80.69 -0.57 2.51
N ALA A 76 81.17 0.05 3.58
CA ALA A 76 82.33 -0.47 4.33
C ALA A 76 82.05 -1.85 4.93
N LEU A 77 80.83 -2.10 5.40
CA LEU A 77 80.39 -3.40 5.91
C LEU A 77 80.31 -4.44 4.78
N ILE A 78 79.62 -4.11 3.67
CA ILE A 78 79.46 -5.02 2.53
C ILE A 78 80.82 -5.39 1.92
N ARG A 79 81.75 -4.43 1.79
CA ARG A 79 83.08 -4.68 1.20
C ARG A 79 84.00 -5.55 2.07
N LYS A 80 83.76 -5.60 3.39
CA LYS A 80 84.52 -6.43 4.34
C LYS A 80 83.95 -7.84 4.48
N ALA A 81 82.69 -8.05 4.10
CA ALA A 81 82.06 -9.36 4.18
C ALA A 81 82.55 -10.28 3.05
N PRO A 82 82.83 -11.57 3.34
CA PRO A 82 83.30 -12.53 2.34
C PRO A 82 82.23 -12.95 1.32
N ASP A 83 80.95 -12.89 1.69
CA ASP A 83 79.82 -13.31 0.86
C ASP A 83 78.52 -12.54 1.20
N PRO A 84 77.50 -12.56 0.32
CA PRO A 84 76.25 -11.84 0.54
C PRO A 84 75.44 -12.30 1.77
N ALA A 85 75.53 -13.57 2.17
CA ALA A 85 74.82 -14.06 3.34
C ALA A 85 75.44 -13.51 4.63
N THR A 86 76.77 -13.49 4.70
CA THR A 86 77.51 -12.85 5.80
C THR A 86 77.25 -11.34 5.87
N ALA A 87 77.22 -10.64 4.73
CA ALA A 87 76.89 -9.22 4.68
C ALA A 87 75.47 -8.95 5.23
N ARG A 88 74.49 -9.77 4.83
CA ARG A 88 73.12 -9.68 5.31
C ARG A 88 73.01 -9.88 6.83
N GLU A 89 73.66 -10.90 7.39
CA GLU A 89 73.66 -11.14 8.84
C GLU A 89 74.26 -9.96 9.61
N GLN A 90 75.36 -9.38 9.10
CA GLN A 90 75.97 -8.19 9.69
C GLN A 90 75.08 -6.94 9.60
N LEU A 91 74.34 -6.75 8.50
CA LEU A 91 73.36 -5.66 8.36
C LEU A 91 72.21 -5.79 9.37
N LEU A 92 71.77 -7.02 9.66
CA LEU A 92 70.68 -7.31 10.62
C LEU A 92 71.13 -7.17 12.08
N ALA A 93 72.36 -7.56 12.39
CA ALA A 93 72.89 -7.52 13.76
C ALA A 93 73.20 -6.08 14.24
N ARG A 94 73.51 -5.18 13.31
CA ARG A 94 73.89 -3.80 13.61
C ARG A 94 72.67 -2.91 13.85
N GLU A 95 72.84 -1.95 14.76
CA GLU A 95 71.89 -0.88 14.99
C GLU A 95 72.26 0.36 14.16
N TRP A 96 71.30 0.89 13.40
CA TRP A 96 71.51 1.99 12.47
C TRP A 96 70.83 3.28 12.97
N PRO A 97 71.47 4.46 12.86
CA PRO A 97 70.81 5.73 13.14
C PRO A 97 69.60 5.95 12.22
N ALA A 98 68.42 6.22 12.80
CA ALA A 98 67.15 6.30 12.05
C ALA A 98 66.29 7.52 12.42
N ARG A 99 66.90 8.61 12.91
CA ARG A 99 66.18 9.79 13.43
C ARG A 99 65.24 10.43 12.41
N ASP A 100 65.67 10.51 11.15
CA ASP A 100 64.91 11.18 10.09
C ASP A 100 63.68 10.38 9.62
N VAL A 101 63.70 9.05 9.81
CA VAL A 101 62.63 8.15 9.37
C VAL A 101 61.77 7.62 10.51
N ALA A 102 62.08 7.98 11.76
CA ALA A 102 61.37 7.51 12.95
C ALA A 102 59.84 7.73 12.91
N PRO A 103 59.32 8.90 12.47
CA PRO A 103 57.87 9.11 12.38
C PRO A 103 57.17 8.13 11.41
N LEU A 104 57.85 7.70 10.35
CA LEU A 104 57.30 6.75 9.38
C LEU A 104 57.34 5.32 9.90
N VAL A 105 58.39 4.94 10.64
CA VAL A 105 58.49 3.63 11.29
C VAL A 105 57.35 3.43 12.29
N GLU A 106 57.03 4.45 13.09
CA GLU A 106 55.90 4.43 14.02
C GLU A 106 54.55 4.25 13.31
N LEU A 107 54.40 4.84 12.12
CA LEU A 107 53.16 4.84 11.34
C LEU A 107 52.92 3.49 10.63
N ILE A 108 54.00 2.83 10.19
CA ILE A 108 53.96 1.43 9.71
C ILE A 108 53.55 0.50 10.85
N ALA A 109 54.02 0.78 12.07
CA ALA A 109 53.70 0.05 13.29
C ALA A 109 53.99 -1.46 13.21
N ASP A 110 55.12 -1.85 12.61
CA ASP A 110 55.56 -3.26 12.63
C ASP A 110 55.95 -3.64 14.08
N PRO A 111 55.27 -4.62 14.71
CA PRO A 111 55.60 -5.05 16.06
C PRO A 111 57.02 -5.60 16.21
N ARG A 112 57.61 -6.09 15.11
CA ARG A 112 58.92 -6.78 15.08
C ARG A 112 60.10 -5.82 14.92
N HIS A 113 59.87 -4.63 14.38
CA HIS A 113 60.92 -3.66 14.07
C HIS A 113 60.52 -2.25 14.53
N LYS A 114 61.04 -1.85 15.69
CA LYS A 114 60.75 -0.55 16.31
C LYS A 114 62.03 0.27 16.44
N VAL A 115 61.89 1.59 16.42
CA VAL A 115 62.98 2.50 16.77
C VAL A 115 63.25 2.37 18.28
N SER A 116 64.52 2.20 18.65
CA SER A 116 64.96 2.15 20.03
C SER A 116 64.81 3.53 20.70
N ARG A 117 64.84 3.59 22.04
CA ARG A 117 64.82 4.87 22.78
C ARG A 117 66.03 5.77 22.48
N GLU A 118 67.09 5.22 21.90
CA GLU A 118 68.31 5.93 21.52
C GLU A 118 68.29 6.44 20.07
N GLY A 119 67.18 6.21 19.34
CA GLY A 119 67.01 6.63 17.95
C GLY A 119 67.68 5.70 16.93
N THR A 120 67.95 4.45 17.33
CA THR A 120 68.52 3.41 16.47
C THR A 120 67.45 2.45 15.95
N TYR A 121 67.69 1.81 14.81
CA TYR A 121 66.76 0.87 14.18
C TYR A 121 67.50 -0.38 13.69
N ARG A 122 66.87 -1.55 13.87
CA ARG A 122 67.38 -2.83 13.36
C ARG A 122 66.61 -3.25 12.12
N LEU A 123 67.35 -3.49 11.05
CA LEU A 123 66.79 -3.87 9.75
C LEU A 123 66.12 -5.24 9.82
N SER A 124 65.09 -5.44 9.00
CA SER A 124 64.46 -6.73 8.74
C SER A 124 65.18 -7.51 7.65
N GLU A 125 64.93 -8.82 7.54
CA GLU A 125 65.50 -9.63 6.46
C GLU A 125 65.11 -9.12 5.07
N GLU A 126 63.85 -8.67 4.92
CA GLU A 126 63.34 -8.08 3.68
C GLU A 126 64.05 -6.77 3.33
N GLN A 127 64.28 -5.91 4.33
CA GLN A 127 65.01 -4.66 4.17
C GLN A 127 66.48 -4.92 3.81
N ALA A 128 67.16 -5.82 4.52
CA ALA A 128 68.55 -6.16 4.25
C ALA A 128 68.73 -6.73 2.83
N ARG A 129 67.80 -7.59 2.38
CA ARG A 129 67.79 -8.09 1.00
C ARG A 129 67.60 -6.95 -0.01
N ALA A 130 66.63 -6.07 0.22
CA ALA A 130 66.39 -4.92 -0.66
C ALA A 130 67.59 -3.96 -0.74
N ILE A 131 68.33 -3.78 0.35
CA ILE A 131 69.55 -2.98 0.39
C ILE A 131 70.67 -3.63 -0.44
N LEU A 132 70.85 -4.94 -0.34
CA LEU A 132 71.85 -5.66 -1.15
C LEU A 132 71.52 -5.66 -2.64
N ASP A 133 70.23 -5.63 -2.99
CA ASP A 133 69.74 -5.54 -4.37
C ASP A 133 69.74 -4.09 -4.92
N LEU A 134 70.19 -3.10 -4.13
CA LEU A 134 70.18 -1.70 -4.52
C LEU A 134 71.19 -1.43 -5.65
N ARG A 135 70.74 -0.71 -6.69
CA ARG A 135 71.59 -0.30 -7.82
C ARG A 135 72.24 1.05 -7.54
N LEU A 136 73.51 1.21 -7.93
CA LEU A 136 74.29 2.44 -7.69
C LEU A 136 73.61 3.74 -8.17
N GLN A 137 72.79 3.69 -9.24
CA GLN A 137 72.02 4.84 -9.73
C GLN A 137 71.06 5.44 -8.69
N ARG A 138 70.58 4.63 -7.74
CA ARG A 138 69.69 5.05 -6.64
C ARG A 138 70.40 5.86 -5.56
N LEU A 139 71.74 5.95 -5.59
CA LEU A 139 72.56 6.70 -4.65
C LEU A 139 72.77 8.17 -5.06
N THR A 140 72.29 8.56 -6.25
CA THR A 140 72.31 9.95 -6.68
C THR A 140 71.41 10.81 -5.78
N ALA A 141 71.64 12.12 -5.73
CA ALA A 141 70.78 13.04 -4.99
C ALA A 141 69.30 12.89 -5.42
N LEU A 142 69.06 12.81 -6.73
CA LEU A 142 67.73 12.59 -7.29
C LEU A 142 67.12 11.25 -6.85
N GLY A 143 67.90 10.16 -6.84
CA GLY A 143 67.41 8.86 -6.38
C GLY A 143 67.06 8.83 -4.89
N ARG A 144 67.78 9.60 -4.06
CA ARG A 144 67.47 9.78 -2.64
C ARG A 144 66.17 10.56 -2.44
N ASP A 145 66.00 11.65 -3.19
CA ASP A 145 64.80 12.48 -3.13
C ASP A 145 63.56 11.70 -3.57
N GLU A 146 63.67 10.90 -4.66
CA GLU A 146 62.59 10.01 -5.10
C GLU A 146 62.13 9.02 -4.01
N ILE A 147 63.07 8.41 -3.29
CA ILE A 147 62.76 7.48 -2.18
C ILE A 147 62.07 8.23 -1.04
N GLY A 148 62.55 9.44 -0.72
CA GLY A 148 61.95 10.29 0.30
C GLY A 148 60.52 10.73 -0.03
N ASP A 149 60.29 11.15 -1.27
CA ASP A 149 58.97 11.57 -1.77
C ASP A 149 57.99 10.39 -1.83
N GLU A 150 58.44 9.21 -2.28
CA GLU A 150 57.63 7.99 -2.28
C GLU A 150 57.24 7.60 -0.84
N LEU A 151 58.19 7.66 0.10
CA LEU A 151 57.93 7.41 1.52
C LEU A 151 56.93 8.38 2.13
N LYS A 152 57.05 9.68 1.82
CA LYS A 152 56.13 10.70 2.31
C LYS A 152 54.70 10.45 1.79
N SER A 153 54.57 10.20 0.49
CA SER A 153 53.29 9.87 -0.14
C SER A 153 52.65 8.63 0.48
N LEU A 154 53.42 7.56 0.70
CA LEU A 154 52.93 6.37 1.38
C LEU A 154 52.55 6.64 2.85
N GLY A 155 53.29 7.49 3.55
CA GLY A 155 52.94 7.91 4.91
C GLY A 155 51.59 8.62 4.98
N GLU A 156 51.32 9.52 4.03
CA GLU A 156 50.04 10.21 3.90
C GLU A 156 48.90 9.22 3.58
N GLN A 157 49.12 8.29 2.65
CA GLN A 157 48.14 7.24 2.32
C GLN A 157 47.84 6.33 3.51
N ILE A 158 48.87 5.86 4.24
CA ILE A 158 48.67 4.99 5.41
C ILE A 158 47.88 5.74 6.49
N LYS A 159 48.18 7.03 6.70
CA LYS A 159 47.44 7.87 7.65
C LYS A 159 45.96 7.98 7.26
N ASP A 160 45.67 8.23 5.98
CA ASP A 160 44.30 8.29 5.47
C ASP A 160 43.57 6.94 5.61
N TYR A 161 44.20 5.83 5.23
CA TYR A 161 43.61 4.50 5.40
C TYR A 161 43.31 4.17 6.86
N LEU A 162 44.20 4.54 7.80
CA LEU A 162 43.96 4.37 9.23
C LEU A 162 42.82 5.24 9.74
N ASP A 163 42.67 6.47 9.23
CA ASP A 163 41.54 7.36 9.53
C ASP A 163 40.21 6.76 9.04
N ILE A 164 40.19 6.29 7.78
CA ILE A 164 39.02 5.61 7.18
C ILE A 164 38.61 4.40 8.02
N LEU A 165 39.55 3.55 8.43
CA LEU A 165 39.24 2.34 9.20
C LEU A 165 38.80 2.61 10.64
N ARG A 166 39.16 3.77 11.21
CA ARG A 166 38.75 4.17 12.57
C ARG A 166 37.38 4.86 12.58
N SER A 167 36.97 5.48 11.48
CA SER A 167 35.75 6.29 11.41
C SER A 167 34.71 5.69 10.47
N ARG A 168 33.62 5.15 11.05
CA ARG A 168 32.46 4.71 10.25
C ARG A 168 31.89 5.84 9.39
N ALA A 169 31.93 7.09 9.88
CA ALA A 169 31.45 8.24 9.13
C ALA A 169 32.26 8.47 7.84
N ARG A 170 33.59 8.25 7.87
CA ARG A 170 34.44 8.33 6.68
C ARG A 170 34.10 7.23 5.67
N ILE A 171 33.86 6.00 6.13
CA ILE A 171 33.42 4.89 5.27
C ILE A 171 32.09 5.24 4.58
N VAL A 172 31.11 5.74 5.34
CA VAL A 172 29.81 6.14 4.78
C VAL A 172 29.94 7.29 3.77
N ALA A 173 30.82 8.26 4.03
CA ALA A 173 31.10 9.34 3.09
C ALA A 173 31.63 8.81 1.75
N ILE A 174 32.62 7.92 1.78
CA ILE A 174 33.17 7.27 0.58
C ILE A 174 32.07 6.51 -0.19
N ILE A 175 31.24 5.75 0.53
CA ILE A 175 30.13 5.01 -0.10
C ILE A 175 29.15 5.96 -0.79
N LYS A 176 28.82 7.08 -0.15
CA LYS A 176 27.91 8.08 -0.71
C LYS A 176 28.50 8.73 -1.97
N GLU A 177 29.77 9.10 -1.94
CA GLU A 177 30.47 9.66 -3.09
C GLU A 177 30.49 8.66 -4.26
N GLU A 178 30.85 7.40 -4.01
CA GLU A 178 30.85 6.35 -5.02
C GLU A 178 29.46 6.08 -5.60
N LEU A 179 28.42 6.01 -4.75
CA LEU A 179 27.04 5.81 -5.22
C LEU A 179 26.50 7.02 -6.00
N THR A 180 26.92 8.23 -5.65
CA THR A 180 26.57 9.45 -6.39
C THR A 180 27.20 9.43 -7.77
N ALA A 181 28.49 9.10 -7.86
CA ALA A 181 29.19 8.96 -9.14
C ALA A 181 28.54 7.89 -10.03
N VAL A 182 28.17 6.74 -9.47
CA VAL A 182 27.45 5.69 -10.21
C VAL A 182 26.07 6.18 -10.69
N SER A 183 25.36 6.94 -9.85
CA SER A 183 24.06 7.50 -10.24
C SER A 183 24.17 8.53 -11.37
N GLU A 184 25.24 9.32 -11.40
CA GLU A 184 25.51 10.30 -12.46
C GLU A 184 25.95 9.63 -13.76
N GLU A 185 26.79 8.61 -13.68
CA GLU A 185 27.32 7.89 -14.85
C GLU A 185 26.25 7.00 -15.51
N PHE A 186 25.40 6.34 -14.73
CA PHE A 186 24.46 5.32 -15.22
C PHE A 186 22.97 5.73 -15.10
N GLY A 187 22.70 6.99 -14.75
CA GLY A 187 21.34 7.50 -14.59
C GLY A 187 20.57 7.51 -15.92
N THR A 188 19.36 6.93 -15.94
CA THR A 188 18.46 6.99 -17.10
C THR A 188 17.08 7.53 -16.70
N PRO A 189 16.39 8.27 -17.58
CA PRO A 189 15.06 8.78 -17.27
C PRO A 189 14.04 7.64 -17.13
N ARG A 190 13.01 7.84 -16.31
CA ARG A 190 11.95 6.87 -16.08
C ARG A 190 11.19 6.59 -17.39
N ARG A 191 11.07 5.31 -17.76
CA ARG A 191 10.34 4.89 -18.97
C ARG A 191 8.85 4.67 -18.76
N THR A 192 8.44 4.36 -17.54
CA THR A 192 7.06 4.05 -17.16
C THR A 192 6.42 5.22 -16.44
N GLU A 193 5.12 5.39 -16.64
CA GLU A 193 4.29 6.34 -15.88
C GLU A 193 3.45 5.56 -14.86
N ILE A 194 3.29 6.10 -13.66
CA ILE A 194 2.35 5.58 -12.66
C ILE A 194 1.19 6.55 -12.60
N THR A 195 0.01 6.09 -12.98
CA THR A 195 -1.23 6.87 -12.93
C THR A 195 -2.12 6.31 -11.84
N ASP A 196 -2.69 7.17 -10.98
CA ASP A 196 -3.61 6.74 -9.91
C ASP A 196 -4.92 6.13 -10.45
N ALA A 197 -5.29 6.48 -11.68
CA ALA A 197 -6.44 5.96 -12.40
C ALA A 197 -6.04 4.81 -13.34
N GLY A 198 -5.80 3.63 -12.79
CA GLY A 198 -6.15 2.43 -13.55
C GLY A 198 -7.68 2.42 -13.64
N ALA A 199 -8.25 2.37 -14.85
CA ALA A 199 -9.68 2.22 -15.02
C ALA A 199 -10.14 0.90 -14.38
N GLU A 200 -10.42 0.91 -13.08
CA GLU A 200 -11.38 0.02 -12.47
C GLU A 200 -12.73 0.43 -13.04
N MET A 201 -12.96 0.10 -14.32
CA MET A 201 -14.32 0.08 -14.84
C MET A 201 -15.03 -1.02 -14.08
N GLU A 202 -15.93 -0.64 -13.19
CA GLU A 202 -16.87 -1.58 -12.64
C GLU A 202 -17.75 -2.09 -13.79
N ASP A 203 -18.26 -3.32 -13.71
CA ASP A 203 -19.24 -3.81 -14.70
C ASP A 203 -20.45 -2.86 -14.83
N GLU A 204 -20.71 -2.07 -13.77
CA GLU A 204 -21.69 -1.00 -13.75
C GLU A 204 -21.37 0.16 -14.71
N ASP A 205 -20.10 0.54 -14.90
CA ASP A 205 -19.72 1.65 -15.79
C ASP A 205 -19.99 1.36 -17.27
N LEU A 206 -20.18 0.09 -17.61
CA LEU A 206 -20.60 -0.36 -18.94
C LEU A 206 -22.12 -0.29 -19.15
N ILE A 207 -22.90 -0.11 -18.08
CA ILE A 207 -24.35 -0.04 -18.14
C ILE A 207 -24.74 1.36 -18.60
N GLN A 208 -25.54 1.43 -19.66
CA GLN A 208 -26.07 2.70 -20.13
C GLN A 208 -27.01 3.32 -19.08
N ARG A 209 -26.81 4.61 -18.80
CA ARG A 209 -27.78 5.42 -18.05
C ARG A 209 -29.00 5.69 -18.93
N GLU A 210 -30.11 5.02 -18.62
CA GLU A 210 -31.38 5.18 -19.31
C GLU A 210 -32.54 5.08 -18.33
N ASP A 211 -33.65 5.76 -18.63
CA ASP A 211 -34.86 5.70 -17.82
C ASP A 211 -35.62 4.40 -18.09
N MET A 212 -35.91 3.69 -17.01
CA MET A 212 -36.59 2.40 -17.03
C MET A 212 -37.93 2.52 -16.31
N VAL A 213 -38.97 1.95 -16.92
CA VAL A 213 -40.23 1.66 -16.24
C VAL A 213 -40.06 0.35 -15.49
N VAL A 214 -40.11 0.42 -14.17
CA VAL A 214 -40.11 -0.76 -13.29
C VAL A 214 -41.55 -1.09 -12.94
N THR A 215 -41.93 -2.34 -13.19
CA THR A 215 -43.27 -2.84 -12.87
C THR A 215 -43.17 -4.02 -11.94
N VAL A 216 -44.05 -4.05 -10.94
CA VAL A 216 -44.14 -5.11 -9.94
C VAL A 216 -45.56 -5.66 -9.95
N SER A 217 -45.71 -6.97 -9.99
CA SER A 217 -47.01 -7.64 -9.93
C SER A 217 -47.44 -7.94 -8.49
N HIS A 218 -48.72 -8.23 -8.29
CA HIS A 218 -49.25 -8.65 -6.99
C HIS A 218 -48.60 -9.95 -6.50
N THR A 219 -48.32 -10.90 -7.41
CA THR A 219 -47.62 -12.16 -7.08
C THR A 219 -46.11 -12.01 -6.89
N GLY A 220 -45.57 -10.78 -6.87
CA GLY A 220 -44.17 -10.53 -6.57
C GLY A 220 -43.22 -10.74 -7.75
N TYR A 221 -43.70 -10.62 -8.99
CA TYR A 221 -42.84 -10.58 -10.17
C TYR A 221 -42.41 -9.14 -10.45
N ILE A 222 -41.13 -8.95 -10.76
CA ILE A 222 -40.54 -7.66 -11.08
C ILE A 222 -39.83 -7.71 -12.43
N LYS A 223 -39.87 -6.59 -13.16
CA LYS A 223 -39.11 -6.36 -14.38
C LYS A 223 -38.83 -4.88 -14.59
N ARG A 224 -37.85 -4.61 -15.45
CA ARG A 224 -37.60 -3.28 -16.03
C ARG A 224 -37.81 -3.30 -17.54
N VAL A 225 -38.30 -2.20 -18.07
CA VAL A 225 -38.52 -2.00 -19.51
C VAL A 225 -38.09 -0.57 -19.87
N PRO A 226 -37.34 -0.33 -20.96
CA PRO A 226 -36.93 1.03 -21.34
C PRO A 226 -38.15 1.92 -21.57
N LEU A 227 -38.14 3.14 -21.02
CA LEU A 227 -39.26 4.09 -21.08
C LEU A 227 -39.71 4.36 -22.52
N ASP A 228 -38.76 4.41 -23.45
CA ASP A 228 -39.03 4.63 -24.88
C ASP A 228 -39.92 3.54 -25.51
N THR A 229 -39.96 2.34 -24.93
CA THR A 229 -40.85 1.24 -25.38
C THR A 229 -42.33 1.58 -25.15
N TYR A 230 -42.62 2.42 -24.15
CA TYR A 230 -43.97 2.84 -23.76
C TYR A 230 -44.44 4.15 -24.42
N ARG A 231 -43.59 4.84 -25.21
CA ARG A 231 -44.00 6.08 -25.90
C ARG A 231 -45.20 5.83 -26.82
N ALA A 232 -46.20 6.69 -26.70
CA ALA A 232 -47.42 6.65 -27.49
C ALA A 232 -47.18 6.96 -28.97
N GLN A 233 -47.84 6.22 -29.87
CA GLN A 233 -48.15 6.72 -31.22
C GLN A 233 -49.11 7.91 -31.08
N ARG A 234 -48.82 9.03 -31.73
CA ARG A 234 -49.64 10.26 -31.64
C ARG A 234 -51.07 10.03 -32.16
N ARG A 235 -52.03 10.65 -31.44
CA ARG A 235 -53.48 10.82 -31.66
C ARG A 235 -54.35 9.55 -31.63
N GLY A 236 -55.10 9.40 -30.54
CA GLY A 236 -56.38 8.68 -30.51
C GLY A 236 -56.35 7.16 -30.32
N GLY A 237 -55.19 6.54 -30.09
CA GLY A 237 -55.08 5.10 -29.82
C GLY A 237 -55.23 4.76 -28.33
N LYS A 238 -56.03 3.74 -27.99
CA LYS A 238 -55.98 3.10 -26.66
C LYS A 238 -54.53 2.74 -26.34
N GLY A 239 -54.04 3.11 -25.16
CA GLY A 239 -52.66 2.88 -24.74
C GLY A 239 -52.23 1.42 -24.93
N ARG A 240 -50.93 1.20 -25.21
CA ARG A 240 -50.36 -0.15 -25.29
C ARG A 240 -50.65 -0.88 -23.97
N SER A 241 -51.25 -2.07 -24.07
CA SER A 241 -51.48 -2.94 -22.90
C SER A 241 -50.15 -3.19 -22.18
N GLY A 242 -50.18 -3.23 -20.85
CA GLY A 242 -49.01 -3.43 -20.00
C GLY A 242 -48.56 -4.89 -19.95
N MET A 243 -48.38 -5.44 -18.75
CA MET A 243 -48.04 -6.85 -18.54
C MET A 243 -49.23 -7.76 -18.86
N ALA A 244 -49.00 -8.91 -19.49
CA ALA A 244 -50.02 -9.95 -19.61
C ALA A 244 -50.27 -10.56 -18.22
N THR A 245 -51.36 -10.12 -17.59
CA THR A 245 -51.83 -10.63 -16.30
C THR A 245 -52.60 -11.93 -16.53
N ARG A 246 -52.37 -12.98 -15.72
CA ARG A 246 -53.40 -14.02 -15.57
C ARG A 246 -54.66 -13.37 -14.98
N GLU A 247 -55.79 -14.04 -15.02
CA GLU A 247 -57.06 -13.55 -14.43
C GLU A 247 -56.92 -13.13 -12.94
N GLU A 248 -55.82 -13.50 -12.26
CA GLU A 248 -55.56 -13.23 -10.84
C GLU A 248 -54.26 -12.43 -10.52
N ASP A 249 -53.43 -12.01 -11.49
CA ASP A 249 -52.14 -11.34 -11.20
C ASP A 249 -52.04 -9.96 -11.84
N PHE A 250 -52.36 -8.89 -11.11
CA PHE A 250 -52.34 -7.51 -11.61
C PHE A 250 -51.05 -6.75 -11.25
N VAL A 251 -50.79 -5.63 -11.93
CA VAL A 251 -49.67 -4.74 -11.61
C VAL A 251 -49.97 -4.02 -10.30
N SER A 252 -49.17 -4.27 -9.27
CA SER A 252 -49.33 -3.67 -7.93
C SER A 252 -48.60 -2.33 -7.82
N ARG A 253 -47.45 -2.17 -8.50
CA ARG A 253 -46.68 -0.92 -8.52
C ARG A 253 -46.04 -0.68 -9.88
N ILE A 254 -45.97 0.60 -10.25
CA ILE A 254 -45.25 1.11 -11.41
C ILE A 254 -44.52 2.39 -11.02
N PHE A 255 -43.24 2.50 -11.38
CA PHE A 255 -42.46 3.72 -11.21
C PHE A 255 -41.39 3.83 -12.30
N VAL A 256 -40.91 5.04 -12.52
CA VAL A 256 -39.81 5.33 -13.44
C VAL A 256 -38.55 5.58 -12.61
N ALA A 257 -37.46 4.94 -12.98
CA ALA A 257 -36.16 5.13 -12.34
C ALA A 257 -35.05 4.89 -13.36
N ASN A 258 -33.91 5.54 -13.20
CA ASN A 258 -32.75 5.31 -14.05
C ASN A 258 -32.14 3.94 -13.73
N THR A 259 -31.41 3.36 -14.69
CA THR A 259 -30.66 2.10 -14.49
C THR A 259 -29.78 2.09 -13.24
N HIS A 260 -29.19 3.23 -12.84
CA HIS A 260 -28.27 3.31 -11.71
C HIS A 260 -28.95 3.61 -10.37
N THR A 261 -30.22 4.01 -10.40
CA THR A 261 -31.00 4.33 -9.21
C THR A 261 -31.04 3.12 -8.26
N PRO A 262 -30.61 3.26 -6.99
CA PRO A 262 -30.74 2.21 -6.00
C PRO A 262 -32.20 2.07 -5.54
N VAL A 263 -32.64 0.83 -5.35
CA VAL A 263 -33.98 0.49 -4.89
C VAL A 263 -33.89 -0.33 -3.62
N LEU A 264 -34.60 0.08 -2.58
CA LEU A 264 -34.76 -0.65 -1.33
C LEU A 264 -36.01 -1.53 -1.38
N PHE A 265 -35.88 -2.76 -0.91
CA PHE A 265 -36.94 -3.75 -0.80
C PHE A 265 -37.11 -4.09 0.67
N PHE A 266 -38.17 -3.61 1.29
CA PHE A 266 -38.52 -3.91 2.67
C PHE A 266 -39.43 -5.13 2.72
N SER A 267 -39.11 -6.07 3.60
CA SER A 267 -39.87 -7.30 3.79
C SER A 267 -40.85 -7.22 4.95
N SER A 268 -41.83 -8.14 4.97
CA SER A 268 -42.78 -8.31 6.07
C SER A 268 -42.10 -8.63 7.40
N ARG A 269 -40.90 -9.24 7.35
CA ARG A 269 -40.12 -9.65 8.53
C ARG A 269 -39.17 -8.57 9.05
N GLY A 270 -39.21 -7.36 8.49
CA GLY A 270 -38.38 -6.25 8.94
C GLY A 270 -36.96 -6.26 8.38
N MET A 271 -36.71 -7.02 7.31
CA MET A 271 -35.46 -6.97 6.55
C MET A 271 -35.55 -5.92 5.43
N VAL A 272 -34.41 -5.35 5.07
CA VAL A 272 -34.24 -4.51 3.88
C VAL A 272 -33.14 -5.07 3.00
N TYR A 273 -33.40 -5.08 1.69
CA TYR A 273 -32.44 -5.44 0.66
C TYR A 273 -32.25 -4.26 -0.29
N LYS A 274 -31.06 -4.12 -0.87
CA LYS A 274 -30.74 -3.05 -1.82
C LYS A 274 -30.30 -3.63 -3.15
N MET A 275 -30.86 -3.12 -4.24
CA MET A 275 -30.41 -3.45 -5.59
C MET A 275 -30.61 -2.26 -6.53
N LYS A 276 -29.66 -2.05 -7.45
CA LYS A 276 -29.82 -1.03 -8.50
C LYS A 276 -30.75 -1.53 -9.60
N VAL A 277 -31.45 -0.62 -10.26
CA VAL A 277 -32.45 -0.94 -11.29
C VAL A 277 -31.86 -1.83 -12.39
N TRP A 278 -30.62 -1.61 -12.84
CA TRP A 278 -30.01 -2.41 -13.92
C TRP A 278 -29.92 -3.91 -13.63
N ARG A 279 -29.87 -4.31 -12.35
CA ARG A 279 -29.88 -5.72 -11.92
C ARG A 279 -31.26 -6.38 -12.02
N LEU A 280 -32.32 -5.59 -12.16
CA LEU A 280 -33.67 -6.11 -12.42
C LEU A 280 -33.73 -6.73 -13.82
N PRO A 281 -34.54 -7.79 -14.01
CA PRO A 281 -34.62 -8.45 -15.30
C PRO A 281 -35.25 -7.52 -16.34
N GLN A 282 -34.52 -7.28 -17.43
CA GLN A 282 -35.05 -6.60 -18.60
C GLN A 282 -35.96 -7.54 -19.37
N ALA A 283 -37.16 -7.10 -19.70
CA ALA A 283 -38.14 -7.92 -20.42
C ALA A 283 -39.03 -7.06 -21.32
N ALA A 284 -39.74 -7.70 -22.25
CA ALA A 284 -40.75 -7.00 -23.06
C ALA A 284 -41.93 -6.50 -22.18
N PRO A 285 -42.64 -5.43 -22.59
CA PRO A 285 -43.79 -4.90 -21.84
C PRO A 285 -44.84 -5.94 -21.44
N GLN A 286 -45.07 -6.95 -22.28
CA GLN A 286 -46.05 -8.03 -22.04
C GLN A 286 -45.51 -9.17 -21.16
N ALA A 287 -44.18 -9.34 -21.06
CA ALA A 287 -43.57 -10.46 -20.35
C ALA A 287 -43.71 -10.33 -18.83
N ARG A 288 -43.74 -11.44 -18.09
CA ARG A 288 -44.02 -11.40 -16.64
C ARG A 288 -42.87 -10.86 -15.78
N GLY A 289 -41.62 -11.03 -16.21
CA GLY A 289 -40.43 -10.74 -15.38
C GLY A 289 -39.97 -11.94 -14.56
N LYS A 290 -39.21 -11.70 -13.49
CA LYS A 290 -38.77 -12.75 -12.53
C LYS A 290 -39.39 -12.53 -11.16
N ALA A 291 -39.65 -13.61 -10.43
CA ALA A 291 -40.13 -13.54 -9.05
C ALA A 291 -39.04 -12.97 -8.12
N LEU A 292 -39.43 -12.10 -7.19
CA LEU A 292 -38.53 -11.45 -6.22
C LEU A 292 -37.78 -12.45 -5.33
N ILE A 293 -38.40 -13.57 -4.99
CA ILE A 293 -37.78 -14.69 -4.24
C ILE A 293 -36.55 -15.28 -4.94
N ASN A 294 -36.43 -15.11 -6.27
CA ASN A 294 -35.27 -15.58 -7.04
C ASN A 294 -34.18 -14.51 -7.17
N LEU A 295 -34.45 -13.28 -6.74
CA LEU A 295 -33.54 -12.15 -6.83
C LEU A 295 -33.01 -11.72 -5.45
N LEU A 296 -33.78 -11.98 -4.39
CA LEU A 296 -33.50 -11.61 -3.02
C LEU A 296 -33.49 -12.87 -2.13
N PRO A 297 -32.58 -12.96 -1.15
CA PRO A 297 -32.52 -14.09 -0.23
C PRO A 297 -33.61 -13.97 0.84
N LEU A 298 -34.85 -14.26 0.44
CA LEU A 298 -36.04 -14.23 1.30
C LEU A 298 -36.20 -15.57 2.03
N GLU A 299 -36.58 -15.52 3.30
CA GLU A 299 -36.99 -16.70 4.06
C GLU A 299 -38.34 -17.24 3.58
N LYS A 300 -38.69 -18.45 4.04
CA LYS A 300 -40.02 -19.03 3.79
C LYS A 300 -41.10 -18.10 4.35
N ASP A 301 -42.13 -17.84 3.55
CA ASP A 301 -43.28 -16.97 3.86
C ASP A 301 -42.93 -15.47 4.03
N GLU A 302 -41.68 -15.06 3.76
CA GLU A 302 -41.28 -13.66 3.73
C GLU A 302 -41.67 -13.01 2.40
N ARG A 303 -42.39 -11.87 2.47
CA ARG A 303 -42.83 -11.11 1.28
C ARG A 303 -42.29 -9.70 1.31
N ILE A 304 -42.11 -9.09 0.14
CA ILE A 304 -41.78 -7.67 0.03
C ILE A 304 -43.05 -6.84 0.22
N THR A 305 -43.02 -5.93 1.19
CA THR A 305 -44.14 -5.05 1.55
C THR A 305 -43.99 -3.69 0.88
N THR A 306 -42.77 -3.17 0.81
CA THR A 306 -42.48 -1.88 0.19
C THR A 306 -41.25 -1.95 -0.70
N ILE A 307 -41.38 -1.38 -1.89
CA ILE A 307 -40.30 -1.10 -2.83
C ILE A 307 -40.16 0.41 -2.92
N LEU A 308 -38.97 0.91 -2.59
CA LEU A 308 -38.67 2.32 -2.48
C LEU A 308 -37.47 2.66 -3.36
N PRO A 309 -37.67 3.30 -4.53
CA PRO A 309 -36.56 3.89 -5.27
C PRO A 309 -36.00 5.07 -4.47
N LEU A 310 -34.67 5.15 -4.37
CA LEU A 310 -33.99 6.23 -3.68
C LEU A 310 -33.63 7.34 -4.68
N PRO A 311 -33.51 8.60 -4.24
CA PRO A 311 -32.85 9.63 -5.03
C PRO A 311 -31.44 9.18 -5.45
N GLU A 312 -30.99 9.50 -6.66
CA GLU A 312 -29.63 9.15 -7.08
C GLU A 312 -28.56 9.93 -6.32
N ASP A 313 -28.90 11.14 -5.90
CA ASP A 313 -28.04 12.00 -5.09
C ASP A 313 -28.01 11.50 -3.65
N GLU A 314 -26.94 10.79 -3.28
CA GLU A 314 -26.75 10.25 -1.94
C GLU A 314 -26.63 11.34 -0.86
N GLU A 315 -26.18 12.55 -1.21
CA GLU A 315 -26.08 13.68 -0.26
C GLU A 315 -27.46 14.13 0.25
N SER A 316 -28.49 13.94 -0.57
CA SER A 316 -29.87 14.26 -0.20
C SER A 316 -30.46 13.29 0.84
N TRP A 317 -29.84 12.13 1.07
CA TRP A 317 -30.42 11.08 1.93
C TRP A 317 -30.37 11.44 3.41
N ASP A 318 -29.44 12.28 3.85
CA ASP A 318 -29.35 12.70 5.27
C ASP A 318 -30.52 13.61 5.69
N GLN A 319 -31.15 14.27 4.72
CA GLN A 319 -32.28 15.17 4.93
C GLN A 319 -33.62 14.42 5.00
N LEU A 320 -33.65 13.16 4.55
CA LEU A 320 -34.87 12.36 4.47
C LEU A 320 -34.93 11.34 5.60
N ASP A 321 -36.14 11.12 6.11
CA ASP A 321 -36.42 10.07 7.07
C ASP A 321 -37.33 9.01 6.48
N VAL A 322 -37.32 7.83 7.11
CA VAL A 322 -38.13 6.69 6.75
C VAL A 322 -39.03 6.35 7.92
N MET A 323 -40.34 6.38 7.68
CA MET A 323 -41.37 5.92 8.60
C MET A 323 -41.75 4.47 8.30
N PHE A 324 -41.67 3.63 9.31
CA PHE A 324 -42.14 2.25 9.32
C PHE A 324 -43.46 2.18 10.07
N ALA A 325 -44.40 1.38 9.57
CA ALA A 325 -45.61 0.99 10.29
C ALA A 325 -45.77 -0.53 10.30
N THR A 326 -46.24 -1.08 11.42
CA THR A 326 -46.54 -2.50 11.58
C THR A 326 -48.05 -2.77 11.60
N ARG A 327 -48.45 -4.01 11.34
CA ARG A 327 -49.88 -4.39 11.36
C ARG A 327 -50.50 -4.23 12.75
N ARG A 328 -49.72 -4.41 13.83
CA ARG A 328 -50.16 -4.18 15.22
C ARG A 328 -50.11 -2.72 15.67
N GLY A 329 -49.91 -1.77 14.75
CA GLY A 329 -50.03 -0.34 15.04
C GLY A 329 -48.82 0.30 15.69
N LYS A 330 -47.63 -0.34 15.61
CA LYS A 330 -46.37 0.31 15.96
C LYS A 330 -45.86 1.13 14.78
N VAL A 331 -45.19 2.23 15.10
CA VAL A 331 -44.48 3.09 14.15
C VAL A 331 -43.05 3.33 14.58
N ARG A 332 -42.17 3.55 13.62
CA ARG A 332 -40.75 3.82 13.88
C ARG A 332 -40.19 4.74 12.80
N ARG A 333 -39.49 5.80 13.22
CA ARG A 333 -38.80 6.74 12.34
C ARG A 333 -37.29 6.52 12.39
N ASN A 334 -36.65 6.42 11.23
CA ASN A 334 -35.20 6.30 11.06
C ASN A 334 -34.69 7.32 10.04
N LYS A 335 -33.39 7.62 10.08
CA LYS A 335 -32.75 8.36 8.99
C LYS A 335 -32.67 7.48 7.74
N LEU A 336 -32.88 8.03 6.55
CA LEU A 336 -32.70 7.26 5.32
C LEU A 336 -31.25 6.80 5.14
N SER A 337 -30.28 7.58 5.65
CA SER A 337 -28.85 7.21 5.64
C SER A 337 -28.52 5.94 6.44
N ASP A 338 -29.41 5.50 7.35
CA ASP A 338 -29.28 4.18 7.99
C ASP A 338 -29.33 3.02 6.96
N PHE A 339 -29.80 3.27 5.74
CA PHE A 339 -29.97 2.29 4.67
C PHE A 339 -29.02 2.48 3.48
N VAL A 340 -27.98 3.32 3.61
CA VAL A 340 -26.95 3.47 2.58
C VAL A 340 -26.21 2.17 2.37
N GLU A 341 -25.64 1.60 3.44
CA GLU A 341 -24.93 0.33 3.38
C GLU A 341 -25.86 -0.83 3.73
N VAL A 342 -26.24 -1.58 2.69
CA VAL A 342 -27.00 -2.84 2.78
C VAL A 342 -26.22 -3.91 2.02
N ARG A 343 -25.83 -4.98 2.72
CA ARG A 343 -25.13 -6.13 2.12
C ARG A 343 -26.09 -6.98 1.29
N GLN A 344 -25.56 -7.87 0.45
CA GLN A 344 -26.38 -8.74 -0.41
C GLN A 344 -27.35 -9.65 0.36
N ASN A 345 -26.98 -10.09 1.56
CA ASN A 345 -27.84 -10.88 2.44
C ASN A 345 -28.90 -10.04 3.20
N GLY A 346 -28.99 -8.74 2.90
CA GLY A 346 -29.91 -7.80 3.53
C GLY A 346 -29.39 -7.24 4.86
N LYS A 347 -30.21 -6.38 5.44
CA LYS A 347 -29.97 -5.71 6.73
C LYS A 347 -31.27 -5.71 7.53
N ILE A 348 -31.18 -5.84 8.85
CA ILE A 348 -32.35 -5.67 9.72
C ILE A 348 -32.73 -4.19 9.72
N ALA A 349 -33.90 -3.86 9.19
CA ALA A 349 -34.45 -2.50 9.21
C ALA A 349 -35.19 -2.22 10.51
N MET A 350 -35.97 -3.18 11.00
CA MET A 350 -36.74 -3.06 12.23
C MET A 350 -36.93 -4.44 12.86
N LYS A 351 -36.72 -4.55 14.18
CA LYS A 351 -37.13 -5.75 14.91
C LYS A 351 -38.63 -5.72 15.15
N LEU A 352 -39.26 -6.87 15.00
CA LEU A 352 -40.69 -7.06 15.19
C LEU A 352 -40.95 -7.91 16.43
N ASP A 353 -42.11 -7.70 17.05
CA ASP A 353 -42.61 -8.61 18.08
C ASP A 353 -43.13 -9.90 17.43
N GLU A 354 -43.29 -10.94 18.23
CA GLU A 354 -43.80 -12.23 17.76
C GLU A 354 -45.21 -12.09 17.16
N GLY A 355 -45.35 -12.49 15.89
CA GLY A 355 -46.59 -12.39 15.12
C GLY A 355 -46.94 -10.98 14.62
N ASP A 356 -46.03 -10.01 14.68
CA ASP A 356 -46.17 -8.72 14.00
C ASP A 356 -45.41 -8.72 12.67
N GLU A 357 -45.83 -7.84 11.75
CA GLU A 357 -45.25 -7.71 10.42
C GLU A 357 -45.18 -6.24 10.01
N ILE A 358 -44.18 -5.90 9.20
CA ILE A 358 -44.16 -4.61 8.51
C ILE A 358 -45.38 -4.52 7.60
N LEU A 359 -46.19 -3.49 7.79
CA LEU A 359 -47.28 -3.14 6.90
C LEU A 359 -46.76 -2.34 5.70
N GLY A 360 -46.01 -1.28 6.00
CA GLY A 360 -45.58 -0.33 5.00
C GLY A 360 -44.42 0.52 5.50
N VAL A 361 -43.68 1.05 4.53
CA VAL A 361 -42.56 1.95 4.75
C VAL A 361 -42.73 3.13 3.79
N ALA A 362 -42.50 4.35 4.28
CA ALA A 362 -42.60 5.55 3.46
C ALA A 362 -41.49 6.54 3.82
N VAL A 363 -41.03 7.29 2.83
CA VAL A 363 -40.16 8.44 3.06
C VAL A 363 -41.02 9.58 3.58
N CYS A 364 -40.50 10.32 4.55
CA CYS A 364 -41.18 11.45 5.16
C CYS A 364 -40.19 12.54 5.55
N SER A 365 -40.70 13.77 5.63
CA SER A 365 -40.01 14.95 6.17
C SER A 365 -40.66 15.39 7.49
N GLU A 366 -40.01 16.28 8.23
CA GLU A 366 -40.48 16.74 9.55
C GLU A 366 -41.78 17.55 9.52
N ASP A 367 -42.09 18.14 8.36
CA ASP A 367 -43.25 18.98 8.05
C ASP A 367 -44.43 18.18 7.46
N GLU A 368 -44.41 16.86 7.62
CA GLU A 368 -45.47 15.96 7.17
C GLU A 368 -46.15 15.24 8.35
N ASP A 369 -47.32 14.66 8.08
CA ASP A 369 -48.10 13.86 9.02
C ASP A 369 -48.13 12.39 8.59
N VAL A 370 -48.18 11.50 9.58
CA VAL A 370 -48.47 10.07 9.40
C VAL A 370 -49.96 9.85 9.59
N LEU A 371 -50.62 9.25 8.60
CA LEU A 371 -51.99 8.74 8.69
C LEU A 371 -51.95 7.21 8.71
N LEU A 372 -52.50 6.61 9.76
CA LEU A 372 -52.74 5.17 9.84
C LEU A 372 -54.25 4.90 9.78
N THR A 373 -54.65 3.86 9.05
CA THR A 373 -56.05 3.40 9.00
C THR A 373 -56.16 1.91 9.32
N THR A 374 -57.22 1.53 10.02
CA THR A 374 -57.45 0.16 10.49
C THR A 374 -58.54 -0.55 9.68
N ALA A 375 -58.61 -1.88 9.84
CA ALA A 375 -59.61 -2.72 9.19
C ALA A 375 -61.04 -2.35 9.62
N ASN A 376 -61.23 -1.95 10.88
CA ASN A 376 -62.53 -1.53 11.42
C ASN A 376 -62.87 -0.06 11.12
N GLY A 377 -62.11 0.61 10.25
CA GLY A 377 -62.38 1.98 9.83
C GLY A 377 -61.94 3.05 10.84
N GLN A 378 -61.13 2.70 11.84
CA GLN A 378 -60.50 3.70 12.71
C GLN A 378 -59.32 4.36 11.96
N ALA A 379 -59.01 5.60 12.30
CA ALA A 379 -57.87 6.30 11.75
C ALA A 379 -57.23 7.21 12.80
N ILE A 380 -55.91 7.39 12.70
CA ILE A 380 -55.18 8.39 13.48
C ILE A 380 -54.24 9.14 12.54
N ARG A 381 -54.16 10.46 12.72
CA ARG A 381 -53.24 11.35 12.03
C ARG A 381 -52.41 12.10 13.07
N PHE A 382 -51.09 12.10 12.93
CA PHE A 382 -50.19 12.82 13.83
C PHE A 382 -48.93 13.30 13.08
N PRO A 383 -48.29 14.39 13.53
CA PRO A 383 -47.04 14.88 12.96
C PRO A 383 -45.91 13.84 12.97
N VAL A 384 -45.10 13.80 11.91
CA VAL A 384 -43.90 12.95 11.83
C VAL A 384 -42.92 13.26 12.98
N SER A 385 -42.90 14.51 13.46
CA SER A 385 -42.08 14.96 14.58
C SER A 385 -42.49 14.37 15.95
N ASP A 386 -43.73 13.88 16.10
CA ASP A 386 -44.17 13.19 17.33
C ASP A 386 -43.47 11.83 17.51
N VAL A 387 -42.98 11.24 16.42
CA VAL A 387 -42.17 10.02 16.46
C VAL A 387 -40.70 10.43 16.42
N ARG A 388 -40.01 10.26 17.55
CA ARG A 388 -38.56 10.49 17.59
C ARG A 388 -37.80 9.63 16.58
N VAL A 389 -36.67 10.14 16.10
CA VAL A 389 -35.73 9.38 15.27
C VAL A 389 -35.01 8.33 16.12
N PHE A 390 -34.97 7.09 15.65
CA PHE A 390 -34.28 5.99 16.30
C PHE A 390 -32.95 5.67 15.61
N SER A 391 -31.83 5.83 16.32
CA SER A 391 -30.48 5.48 15.82
C SER A 391 -30.06 4.02 16.07
N GLY A 392 -30.82 3.28 16.89
CA GLY A 392 -30.48 1.92 17.32
C GLY A 392 -31.26 0.80 16.62
N ARG A 393 -30.58 -0.29 16.23
CA ARG A 393 -31.16 -1.45 15.49
C ARG A 393 -32.06 -2.37 16.34
N THR A 394 -32.12 -2.15 17.65
CA THR A 394 -32.76 -3.07 18.61
C THR A 394 -34.18 -2.67 19.01
N SER A 395 -34.59 -1.43 18.74
CA SER A 395 -35.92 -0.95 19.14
C SER A 395 -37.02 -1.46 18.20
N THR A 396 -38.18 -1.78 18.78
CA THR A 396 -39.39 -2.19 18.07
C THR A 396 -40.32 -1.02 17.73
N GLY A 397 -39.87 0.24 17.91
CA GLY A 397 -40.67 1.44 17.66
C GLY A 397 -41.56 1.85 18.84
N VAL A 398 -42.47 2.80 18.59
CA VAL A 398 -43.50 3.28 19.53
C VAL A 398 -44.89 2.90 19.02
N ARG A 399 -45.91 3.01 19.86
CA ARG A 399 -47.30 2.82 19.44
C ARG A 399 -47.75 4.05 18.64
N GLY A 400 -48.13 3.85 17.38
CA GLY A 400 -48.69 4.89 16.52
C GLY A 400 -50.22 4.97 16.60
N ILE A 401 -50.90 3.84 16.74
CA ILE A 401 -52.34 3.77 16.96
C ILE A 401 -52.66 2.74 18.05
N LYS A 402 -53.64 3.06 18.90
CA LYS A 402 -54.21 2.08 19.83
C LYS A 402 -55.27 1.28 19.09
N LEU A 403 -55.07 -0.03 19.02
CA LEU A 403 -56.03 -0.97 18.42
C LEU A 403 -56.91 -1.58 19.52
N GLU A 404 -58.17 -1.82 19.20
CA GLU A 404 -59.10 -2.57 20.05
C GLU A 404 -59.30 -3.98 19.47
N ASN A 405 -59.46 -4.99 20.34
CA ASN A 405 -59.74 -6.38 19.93
C ASN A 405 -58.74 -6.91 18.88
N ASP A 406 -59.24 -7.68 17.89
CA ASP A 406 -58.51 -8.21 16.73
C ASP A 406 -58.37 -7.21 15.56
N ASP A 407 -58.50 -5.89 15.81
CA ASP A 407 -58.29 -4.87 14.77
C ASP A 407 -56.80 -4.78 14.39
N GLN A 408 -56.54 -4.34 13.16
CA GLN A 408 -55.19 -4.24 12.60
C GLN A 408 -55.08 -3.05 11.66
N VAL A 409 -53.87 -2.50 11.56
CA VAL A 409 -53.57 -1.46 10.59
C VAL A 409 -53.51 -2.07 9.19
N ILE A 410 -54.21 -1.45 8.24
CA ILE A 410 -54.30 -1.89 6.84
C ILE A 410 -53.62 -0.91 5.87
N SER A 411 -53.40 0.35 6.27
CA SER A 411 -52.68 1.32 5.45
C SER A 411 -51.91 2.34 6.29
N MET A 412 -50.84 2.85 5.70
CA MET A 412 -50.09 4.02 6.14
C MET A 412 -49.95 4.98 4.96
N ALA A 413 -50.18 6.27 5.20
CA ALA A 413 -49.91 7.34 4.24
C ALA A 413 -49.13 8.47 4.91
N ILE A 414 -48.26 9.13 4.15
CA ILE A 414 -47.60 10.37 4.54
C ILE A 414 -48.33 11.52 3.84
N LEU A 415 -48.77 12.50 4.61
CA LEU A 415 -49.58 13.62 4.16
C LEU A 415 -48.88 14.93 4.47
N ARG A 416 -49.08 15.96 3.65
CA ARG A 416 -48.64 17.31 4.01
C ARG A 416 -49.32 17.77 5.29
N HIS A 417 -48.55 18.36 6.20
CA HIS A 417 -49.10 18.99 7.40
C HIS A 417 -50.05 20.13 7.02
N VAL A 418 -51.13 20.30 7.79
CA VAL A 418 -52.21 21.28 7.52
C VAL A 418 -52.21 22.37 8.56
#